data_AF-A0A2E6IXZ1-F1
#
_entry.id   AF-A0A2E6IXZ1-F1
#
_cell.length_a   1.000
_cell.length_b   1.000
_cell.length_c   1.000
_cell.angle_alpha   90.00
_cell.angle_beta   90.00
_cell.angle_gamma   90.00
#
_symmetry.space_group_name_H-M   'P 1'
#
loop_
_entity.id
_entity.type
_entity.pdbx_description
1 polymer ?
#
loop_
_entity_poly.entity_id
_entity_poly.type
_entity_poly.pdbx_seq_one_letter_code
_entity_poly.pdbx_strand_id
1 'polypeptide(L)' 'MEKKSKKKFTSFEEDLTKMQSILEEMESSDLTLDEMIKKYREGIELAKRCKKQLDDAESEIKKISN' A
#
# COMPACT_ATOMS: atom_id res chain seq x y z
N MET A 1 -21.90 5.04 12.97
CA MET A 1 -21.24 3.88 12.29
C MET A 1 -20.13 4.31 11.30
N GLU A 2 -19.78 5.61 11.23
CA GLU A 2 -19.01 6.18 10.11
C GLU A 2 -17.47 6.16 10.25
N LYS A 3 -16.94 5.76 11.41
CA LYS A 3 -15.49 5.87 11.68
C LYS A 3 -14.64 4.73 11.11
N LYS A 4 -15.22 3.58 10.75
CA LYS A 4 -14.44 2.41 10.28
C LYS A 4 -14.00 2.53 8.81
N SER A 5 -14.85 3.01 7.90
CA SER A 5 -14.50 3.12 6.47
C SER A 5 -13.49 4.23 6.18
N LYS A 6 -13.54 5.35 6.94
CA LYS A 6 -12.61 6.47 6.77
C LYS A 6 -11.17 6.12 7.17
N LYS A 7 -11.00 5.20 8.13
CA LYS A 7 -9.69 4.72 8.62
C LYS A 7 -9.02 3.74 7.64
N LYS A 8 -9.79 2.93 6.92
CA LYS A 8 -9.26 2.05 5.86
C LYS A 8 -8.71 2.88 4.69
N PHE A 9 -9.45 3.90 4.25
CA PHE A 9 -9.02 4.75 3.15
C PHE A 9 -7.74 5.53 3.45
N THR A 10 -7.61 6.05 4.68
CA THR A 10 -6.37 6.73 5.11
C THR A 10 -5.18 5.76 5.13
N SER A 11 -5.35 4.53 5.62
CA SER A 11 -4.27 3.53 5.56
C SER A 11 -3.86 3.17 4.14
N PHE A 12 -4.79 3.09 3.18
CA PHE A 12 -4.45 2.85 1.78
C PHE A 12 -3.61 3.98 1.20
N GLU A 13 -4.01 5.24 1.38
CA GLU A 13 -3.24 6.39 0.89
C GLU A 13 -1.86 6.48 1.56
N GLU A 14 -1.77 6.17 2.85
CA GLU A 14 -0.48 6.10 3.58
C GLU A 14 0.44 5.00 3.04
N ASP A 15 -0.09 3.79 2.83
CA ASP A 15 0.67 2.66 2.27
C ASP A 15 1.15 2.98 0.84
N LEU A 16 0.30 3.66 0.05
CA LEU A 16 0.62 4.05 -1.33
C LEU A 16 1.68 5.16 -1.38
N THR A 17 1.58 6.16 -0.50
CA THR A 17 2.60 7.23 -0.34
C THR A 17 3.95 6.64 0.06
N LYS A 18 3.98 5.69 1.00
CA LYS A 18 5.21 4.99 1.38
C LYS A 18 5.80 4.21 0.21
N MET A 19 4.96 3.54 -0.58
CA MET A 19 5.42 2.80 -1.75
C MET A 19 6.06 3.73 -2.80
N GLN A 20 5.49 4.93 -3.01
CA GLN A 20 6.11 5.94 -3.88
C GLN A 20 7.46 6.41 -3.34
N SER A 21 7.55 6.72 -2.04
CA SER A 21 8.82 7.10 -1.42
C SER A 21 9.89 6.02 -1.57
N ILE A 22 9.52 4.75 -1.39
CA ILE A 22 10.44 3.63 -1.59
C ILE A 22 10.92 3.57 -3.05
N LEU A 23 10.04 3.78 -4.03
CA LEU A 23 10.41 3.81 -5.44
C LEU A 23 11.36 4.97 -5.76
N GLU A 24 11.09 6.17 -5.23
CA GLU A 24 11.98 7.33 -5.38
C GLU A 24 13.35 7.06 -4.77
N GLU A 25 13.39 6.45 -3.59
CA GLU A 25 14.65 6.07 -2.96
C GLU A 25 15.39 4.99 -3.77
N MET A 26 14.67 4.00 -4.33
CA MET A 26 15.22 2.95 -5.20
C MET A 26 15.80 3.48 -6.51
N GLU A 27 15.31 4.62 -7.01
CA GLU A 27 15.83 5.30 -8.18
C GLU A 27 17.11 6.12 -7.87
N SER A 28 17.40 6.34 -6.59
CA SER A 28 18.61 7.04 -6.16
C SER A 28 19.86 6.15 -6.27
N SER A 29 20.92 6.70 -6.85
CA SER A 29 22.18 6.00 -7.13
C SER A 29 23.00 5.60 -5.90
N ASP A 30 22.60 6.03 -4.70
CA ASP A 30 23.33 5.86 -3.44
C ASP A 30 22.95 4.59 -2.65
N LEU A 31 22.03 3.77 -3.17
CA LEU A 31 21.61 2.55 -2.48
C LEU A 31 22.60 1.40 -2.65
N THR A 32 22.99 0.82 -1.53
CA THR A 32 23.71 -0.45 -1.53
C THR A 32 22.78 -1.61 -1.91
N LEU A 33 23.35 -2.74 -2.31
CA LEU A 33 22.58 -3.94 -2.65
C LEU A 33 21.70 -4.44 -1.49
N ASP A 34 22.20 -4.36 -0.25
CA ASP A 34 21.44 -4.76 0.95
C ASP A 34 20.23 -3.84 1.18
N GLU A 35 20.44 -2.53 1.03
CA GLU A 35 19.39 -1.52 1.15
C GLU A 35 18.33 -1.72 0.06
N MET A 36 18.74 -1.99 -1.18
CA MET A 36 17.84 -2.27 -2.30
C MET A 36 16.97 -3.51 -2.03
N ILE A 37 17.55 -4.58 -1.45
CA ILE A 37 16.81 -5.79 -1.07
C ILE A 37 15.79 -5.50 0.03
N LYS A 38 16.15 -4.69 1.03
CA LYS A 38 15.22 -4.26 2.10
C LYS A 38 14.06 -3.45 1.54
N LYS A 39 14.36 -2.41 0.76
CA LYS A 39 13.37 -1.54 0.09
C LYS A 39 12.43 -2.34 -0.81
N TYR A 40 12.98 -3.28 -1.58
CA TYR A 40 12.17 -4.17 -2.42
C TYR A 40 11.21 -5.05 -1.60
N ARG A 41 11.68 -5.64 -0.49
CA ARG A 41 10.80 -6.42 0.41
C ARG A 41 9.68 -5.56 0.97
N GLU A 42 10.01 -4.37 1.44
CA GLU A 42 9.04 -3.41 1.98
C GLU A 42 7.99 -3.02 0.92
N GLY A 43 8.42 -2.73 -0.30
CA GLY A 43 7.54 -2.44 -1.43
C GLY A 43 6.59 -3.60 -1.77
N ILE A 44 7.08 -4.85 -1.71
CA ILE A 44 6.24 -6.05 -1.92
C ILE A 44 5.18 -6.20 -0.81
N GLU A 45 5.54 -5.94 0.44
CA GLU A 45 4.59 -6.00 1.56
C GLU A 45 3.51 -4.91 1.44
N LEU A 46 3.90 -3.68 1.11
CA LEU A 46 2.96 -2.58 0.86
C LEU A 46 2.03 -2.90 -0.30
N ALA A 47 2.54 -3.42 -1.42
CA ALA A 47 1.74 -3.81 -2.56
C ALA A 47 0.69 -4.88 -2.20
N LYS A 48 1.07 -5.89 -1.40
CA LYS A 48 0.13 -6.90 -0.88
C LYS A 48 -0.96 -6.27 -0.01
N ARG A 49 -0.59 -5.30 0.82
CA ARG A 49 -1.51 -4.60 1.72
C ARG A 49 -2.52 -3.75 0.94
N CYS A 50 -2.05 -2.96 -0.04
CA CYS A 50 -2.89 -2.19 -0.95
C CYS A 50 -3.87 -3.09 -1.70
N LYS A 51 -3.38 -4.21 -2.25
CA LYS A 51 -4.25 -5.19 -2.94
C LYS A 51 -5.34 -5.73 -2.02
N LYS A 52 -5.01 -6.09 -0.79
CA LYS A 52 -5.98 -6.58 0.20
C LYS A 52 -7.04 -5.52 0.54
N GLN A 53 -6.64 -4.26 0.66
CA GLN A 53 -7.57 -3.16 0.93
C GLN A 53 -8.54 -2.93 -0.25
N LEU A 54 -8.05 -3.00 -1.49
CA LEU A 54 -8.88 -2.92 -2.69
C LEU A 54 -9.87 -4.09 -2.78
N ASP A 55 -9.42 -5.31 -2.50
CA ASP A 55 -10.26 -6.52 -2.51
C ASP A 55 -11.40 -6.44 -1.49
N ASP A 56 -11.09 -5.95 -0.28
CA ASP A 56 -12.06 -5.73 0.78
C ASP A 56 -13.08 -4.63 0.40
N ALA A 57 -12.61 -3.53 -0.21
CA ALA A 57 -13.48 -2.48 -0.73
C ALA A 57 -14.39 -2.98 -1.87
N GLU A 58 -13.86 -3.76 -2.81
CA GLU A 58 -14.64 -4.36 -3.89
C GLU A 58 -15.71 -5.32 -3.35
N SER A 59 -15.35 -6.10 -2.33
CA SER A 59 -16.29 -6.99 -1.61
C SER A 59 -17.41 -6.21 -0.92
N GLU A 60 -17.11 -5.09 -0.26
CA GLU A 60 -18.15 -4.22 0.32
C GLU A 60 -19.07 -3.65 -0.77
N ILE A 61 -18.53 -3.17 -1.90
CA ILE A 61 -19.33 -2.64 -3.02
C ILE A 61 -20.26 -3.72 -3.58
N LYS A 62 -19.76 -4.94 -3.79
CA LYS A 62 -20.57 -6.09 -4.27
C LYS A 62 -21.73 -6.42 -3.35
N LYS A 63 -21.56 -6.32 -2.03
CA LYS A 63 -22.63 -6.57 -1.05
C LYS A 63 -23.76 -5.55 -1.09
N ILE A 64 -23.47 -4.31 -1.50
CA ILE A 64 -24.44 -3.22 -1.53
C ILE A 64 -25.15 -3.15 -2.90
N SER A 65 -24.53 -3.70 -3.95
CA SER A 65 -25.09 -3.68 -5.32
C SER A 65 -26.01 -4.88 -5.64
N ASN A 66 -26.31 -5.76 -4.69
CA ASN A 66 -27.18 -6.94 -4.85
C ASN A 66 -28.29 -6.93 -3.79
#